data_AF-W1Y9I4-F1
#
_entry.id   AF-W1Y9I4-F1
#
_cell.length_a   1.000
_cell.length_b   1.000
_cell.length_c   1.000
_cell.angle_alpha   90.00
_cell.angle_beta   90.00
_cell.angle_gamma   90.00
#
_symmetry.space_group_name_H-M   'P 1'
#
loop_
_entity.id
_entity.type
_entity.pdbx_description
1 polymer ?
#
loop_
_entity_poly.entity_id
_entity_poly.type
_entity_poly.pdbx_seq_one_letter_code
_entity_poly.pdbx_strand_id
1 'polypeptide(L)'
;VLLASDVEQFAKKKTELGDELRSGKLDVFYDLYNLAQKRRFERYQYALSVLEKPMDFTGNDTYNLDRSKAPWPKNEAELNALWDSKVKFDELRSEERR
;
A
#
# COMPACT_ATOMS: atom_id res chain seq x y z
N VAL A 1 -0.79 -0.69 -0.48
CA VAL A 1 -0.23 0.26 -1.47
C VAL A 1 -1.14 0.34 -2.67
N LEU A 2 -1.44 -0.78 -3.32
CA LEU A 2 -2.41 -0.85 -4.41
C LEU A 2 -3.86 -0.67 -3.90
N LEU A 3 -4.74 -0.21 -4.80
CA LEU A 3 -6.19 -0.24 -4.61
C LEU A 3 -6.78 -1.57 -5.08
N ALA A 4 -7.98 -1.89 -4.62
CA ALA A 4 -8.73 -3.06 -5.09
C ALA A 4 -8.94 -3.02 -6.61
N SER A 5 -9.23 -1.84 -7.17
CA SER A 5 -9.38 -1.65 -8.61
C SER A 5 -8.10 -1.96 -9.40
N ASP A 6 -6.94 -1.58 -8.87
CA ASP A 6 -5.64 -1.91 -9.48
C ASP A 6 -5.50 -3.43 -9.55
N VAL A 7 -5.78 -4.14 -8.45
CA VAL A 7 -5.68 -5.61 -8.38
C VAL A 7 -6.67 -6.28 -9.32
N GLU A 8 -7.92 -5.82 -9.37
CA GLU A 8 -8.96 -6.36 -10.25
C GLU A 8 -8.62 -6.20 -11.73
N GLN A 9 -7.99 -5.09 -12.12
CA GLN A 9 -7.55 -4.85 -13.48
C GLN A 9 -6.56 -5.92 -13.96
N PHE A 10 -5.57 -6.25 -13.14
CA PHE A 10 -4.56 -7.27 -13.49
C PHE A 10 -5.05 -8.70 -13.24
N ALA A 11 -5.97 -8.91 -12.30
CA ALA A 11 -6.57 -10.22 -12.04
C ALA A 11 -7.29 -10.78 -13.29
N LYS A 12 -7.88 -9.91 -14.12
CA LYS A 12 -8.49 -10.30 -15.40
C LYS A 12 -7.51 -10.94 -16.38
N LYS A 13 -6.22 -10.57 -16.31
CA LYS A 13 -5.15 -11.10 -17.16
C LYS A 13 -4.41 -12.29 -16.54
N LYS A 14 -4.87 -12.79 -15.39
CA LYS A 14 -4.19 -13.89 -14.66
C LYS A 14 -4.03 -15.16 -15.51
N THR A 15 -4.97 -15.43 -16.42
CA THR A 15 -4.92 -16.59 -17.31
C THR A 15 -3.83 -16.48 -18.37
N GLU A 16 -3.39 -15.26 -18.72
CA GLU A 16 -2.38 -15.00 -19.76
C GLU A 16 -0.96 -15.19 -19.22
N LEU A 17 -0.76 -15.16 -17.90
CA LEU A 17 0.56 -15.28 -17.26
C LEU A 17 1.32 -16.55 -17.64
N GLY A 18 0.60 -17.66 -17.85
CA GLY A 18 1.22 -18.92 -18.26
C GLY A 18 1.83 -18.85 -19.67
N ASP A 19 1.17 -18.15 -20.59
CA ASP A 19 1.63 -17.97 -21.96
C ASP A 19 2.69 -16.87 -22.06
N GLU A 20 2.58 -15.82 -21.25
CA GLU A 20 3.61 -14.79 -21.08
C GLU A 20 4.95 -15.39 -20.62
N LEU A 21 4.93 -16.27 -19.62
CA LEU A 21 6.13 -16.95 -19.13
C LEU A 21 6.77 -17.85 -20.20
N ARG A 22 5.95 -18.56 -21.01
CA ARG A 22 6.46 -19.42 -22.08
C ARG A 22 7.02 -18.64 -23.25
N SER A 23 6.40 -17.51 -23.58
CA SER A 23 6.77 -16.66 -24.73
C SER A 23 7.85 -15.63 -24.39
N GLY A 24 8.14 -15.42 -23.11
CA GLY A 24 9.07 -14.39 -22.63
C GLY A 24 8.50 -12.97 -22.71
N LYS A 25 7.21 -12.80 -23.07
CA LYS A 25 6.52 -11.51 -23.09
C LYS A 25 5.96 -11.25 -21.70
N LEU A 26 6.68 -10.49 -20.89
CA LEU A 26 6.36 -10.28 -19.47
C LEU A 26 5.58 -8.97 -19.23
N ASP A 27 4.78 -8.53 -20.20
CA ASP A 27 4.16 -7.20 -20.21
C ASP A 27 3.29 -6.99 -18.96
N VAL A 28 2.47 -7.99 -18.57
CA VAL A 28 1.64 -7.89 -17.36
C VAL A 28 2.46 -7.72 -16.09
N PHE A 29 3.61 -8.38 -15.99
CA PHE A 29 4.49 -8.26 -14.83
C PHE A 29 5.13 -6.87 -14.74
N TYR A 30 5.63 -6.35 -15.86
CA TYR A 30 6.24 -5.02 -15.91
C TYR A 30 5.23 -3.91 -15.65
N ASP A 31 4.04 -4.00 -16.25
CA ASP A 31 2.97 -3.02 -16.04
C ASP A 31 2.51 -2.95 -14.58
N LEU A 32 2.29 -4.12 -13.96
CA LEU A 32 1.91 -4.19 -12.55
C LEU A 32 3.02 -3.65 -11.64
N TYR A 33 4.28 -3.95 -11.95
CA TYR A 33 5.42 -3.44 -11.20
C TYR A 33 5.52 -1.91 -11.30
N ASN A 34 5.43 -1.36 -12.52
CA ASN A 34 5.46 0.09 -12.74
C ASN A 34 4.32 0.80 -12.01
N LEU A 35 3.12 0.22 -12.02
CA LEU A 35 1.99 0.75 -11.26
C LEU A 35 2.25 0.72 -9.75
N ALA A 36 2.78 -0.39 -9.23
CA ALA A 36 3.10 -0.52 -7.81
C ALA A 36 4.16 0.48 -7.38
N GLN A 37 5.16 0.76 -8.22
CA GLN A 37 6.18 1.78 -7.98
C GLN A 37 5.57 3.18 -7.90
N LYS A 38 4.70 3.54 -8.85
CA LYS A 38 3.98 4.81 -8.82
C LYS A 38 3.13 4.96 -7.55
N ARG A 39 2.34 3.94 -7.22
CA ARG A 39 1.50 3.93 -6.00
C ARG A 39 2.33 4.06 -4.74
N ARG A 40 3.47 3.35 -4.68
CA ARG A 40 4.39 3.43 -3.53
C ARG A 40 4.95 4.84 -3.37
N PHE A 41 5.32 5.50 -4.46
CA PHE A 41 5.78 6.89 -4.44
C PHE A 41 4.71 7.84 -3.91
N GLU A 42 3.49 7.77 -4.44
CA GLU A 42 2.33 8.55 -3.97
C GLU A 42 2.11 8.38 -2.46
N ARG A 43 2.28 7.14 -1.97
CA ARG A 43 2.13 6.85 -0.55
C ARG A 43 3.25 7.40 0.33
N TYR A 44 4.50 7.39 -0.14
CA TYR A 44 5.59 8.02 0.61
C TYR A 44 5.42 9.53 0.68
N GLN A 45 5.00 10.17 -0.42
CA GLN A 45 4.67 11.61 -0.39
C GLN A 45 3.55 11.92 0.60
N TYR A 46 2.49 11.11 0.60
CA TYR A 46 1.41 11.24 1.58
C TYR A 46 1.93 11.07 3.01
N ALA A 47 2.72 10.04 3.29
CA ALA A 47 3.29 9.80 4.61
C ALA A 47 4.09 11.00 5.15
N LEU A 48 4.91 11.64 4.30
CA LEU A 48 5.65 12.85 4.66
C LEU A 48 4.71 13.99 5.07
N SER A 49 3.63 14.22 4.30
CA SER A 49 2.63 15.24 4.65
C SER A 49 1.84 14.95 5.92
N VAL A 50 1.71 13.66 6.31
CA VAL A 50 1.08 13.27 7.57
C VAL A 50 2.05 13.51 8.73
N LEU A 51 3.35 13.28 8.53
CA LEU A 51 4.39 13.50 9.54
C LEU A 51 4.51 14.96 9.97
N GLU A 52 4.16 15.91 9.09
CA GLU A 52 4.12 17.34 9.40
C GLU A 52 2.97 17.74 10.35
N LYS A 53 1.98 16.87 10.55
CA LYS A 53 0.83 17.13 11.42
C LYS A 53 1.11 16.66 12.85
N PRO A 54 0.61 17.39 13.86
CA PRO A 54 0.71 16.92 15.24
C PRO A 54 -0.05 15.60 15.42
N MET A 55 0.62 14.61 15.98
CA MET A 55 0.05 13.29 16.29
C MET A 55 -0.29 13.20 17.78
N ASP A 56 -1.48 12.68 18.08
CA ASP A 56 -1.91 12.41 19.45
C ASP A 56 -1.78 10.92 19.76
N PHE A 57 -0.93 10.58 20.73
CA PHE A 57 -0.66 9.22 21.18
C PHE A 57 -1.40 8.84 22.48
N THR A 58 -2.31 9.67 22.96
CA THR A 58 -3.03 9.41 24.24
C THR A 58 -4.22 8.44 24.11
N GLY A 59 -4.58 8.04 22.88
CA GLY A 59 -5.68 7.12 22.61
C GLY A 59 -5.33 5.62 22.72
N ASN A 60 -6.35 4.77 22.69
CA ASN A 60 -6.23 3.29 22.71
C ASN A 60 -6.28 2.66 21.30
N ASP A 61 -5.73 3.35 20.30
CA ASP A 61 -5.73 2.87 18.92
C ASP A 61 -4.84 1.62 18.78
N THR A 62 -5.31 0.60 18.06
CA THR A 62 -4.54 -0.61 17.79
C THR A 62 -4.05 -0.63 16.34
N TYR A 63 -2.79 -1.04 16.13
CA TYR A 63 -2.23 -1.24 14.80
C TYR A 63 -2.09 -2.73 14.47
N ASN A 64 -2.69 -3.16 13.36
CA ASN A 64 -2.54 -4.54 12.88
C ASN A 64 -1.27 -4.67 12.01
N LEU A 65 -0.28 -5.42 12.52
CA LEU A 65 0.98 -5.72 11.83
C LEU A 65 0.81 -6.70 10.67
N ASP A 66 -0.11 -7.67 10.77
CA ASP A 66 -0.35 -8.65 9.71
C ASP A 66 -1.59 -8.28 8.89
N ARG A 67 -1.31 -7.69 7.73
CA ARG A 67 -2.33 -7.35 6.72
C ARG A 67 -2.30 -8.27 5.50
N SER A 68 -1.65 -9.43 5.58
CA SER A 68 -1.52 -10.37 4.46
C SER A 68 -2.86 -10.88 3.92
N LYS A 69 -3.87 -10.99 4.79
CA LYS A 69 -5.25 -11.41 4.47
C LYS A 69 -6.26 -10.27 4.45
N ALA A 70 -5.81 -9.03 4.67
CA ALA A 70 -6.71 -7.88 4.69
C ALA A 70 -7.23 -7.59 3.28
N PRO A 71 -8.49 -7.14 3.13
CA PRO A 71 -8.99 -6.71 1.84
C PRO A 71 -8.17 -5.50 1.34
N TRP A 72 -7.99 -5.43 0.02
CA TRP A 72 -7.40 -4.26 -0.62
C TRP A 72 -8.31 -3.04 -0.41
N PRO A 73 -7.74 -1.85 -0.17
CA PRO A 73 -8.53 -0.64 0.02
C PRO A 73 -9.29 -0.30 -1.25
N LYS A 74 -10.57 0.05 -1.12
CA LYS A 74 -11.48 0.30 -2.24
C LYS A 74 -11.23 1.64 -2.92
N ASN A 75 -10.74 2.61 -2.15
CA ASN A 75 -10.54 3.97 -2.59
C ASN A 75 -9.35 4.61 -1.86
N GLU A 76 -9.00 5.81 -2.29
CA GLU A 76 -7.89 6.55 -1.72
C GLU A 76 -8.11 6.94 -0.24
N ALA A 77 -9.34 7.21 0.19
CA ALA A 77 -9.62 7.55 1.58
C ALA A 77 -9.33 6.38 2.54
N GLU A 78 -9.73 5.15 2.16
CA GLU A 78 -9.38 3.94 2.91
C GLU A 78 -7.87 3.70 2.91
N LEU A 79 -7.20 3.94 1.79
CA LEU A 79 -5.75 3.80 1.70
C LEU A 79 -5.05 4.86 2.57
N ASN A 80 -5.53 6.10 2.59
CA ASN A 80 -5.02 7.18 3.43
C ASN A 80 -5.13 6.83 4.92
N ALA A 81 -6.30 6.35 5.37
CA ALA A 81 -6.50 5.94 6.76
C ALA A 81 -5.53 4.83 7.21
N LEU A 82 -5.21 3.88 6.32
CA LEU A 82 -4.20 2.85 6.60
C LEU A 82 -2.79 3.45 6.76
N TRP A 83 -2.47 4.46 5.97
CA TRP A 83 -1.18 5.15 6.02
C TRP A 83 -1.08 6.08 7.23
N ASP A 84 -2.16 6.74 7.63
CA ASP A 84 -2.23 7.52 8.88
C ASP A 84 -1.89 6.62 10.07
N SER A 85 -2.56 5.46 10.15
CA SER A 85 -2.32 4.46 11.20
C SER A 85 -0.88 3.93 11.18
N LYS A 86 -0.32 3.69 9.98
CA LYS A 86 1.06 3.24 9.82
C LYS A 86 2.07 4.29 10.29
N VAL A 87 1.90 5.53 9.85
CA VAL A 87 2.81 6.63 10.20
C VAL A 87 2.78 6.90 11.69
N LYS A 88 1.58 6.94 12.30
CA LYS A 88 1.41 7.05 13.75
C LYS A 88 2.14 5.92 14.50
N PHE A 89 2.01 4.68 14.05
CA PHE A 89 2.71 3.55 14.65
C PHE A 89 4.24 3.63 14.50
N ASP A 90 4.73 4.07 13.34
CA ASP A 90 6.17 4.22 13.12
C ASP A 90 6.77 5.36 13.95
N GLU A 91 6.06 6.47 14.11
CA GLU A 91 6.48 7.59 14.96
C GLU A 91 6.49 7.20 16.45
N LEU A 92 5.43 6.55 16.94
CA LEU A 92 5.38 6.05 18.32
C LEU A 92 6.57 5.13 18.65
N ARG A 93 6.92 4.22 17.73
CA ARG A 93 8.10 3.35 17.87
C ARG A 93 9.43 4.09 17.74
N SER A 94 9.44 5.26 17.11
CA SER A 94 10.63 6.12 17.01
C SER A 94 10.88 6.83 18.34
N GLU A 95 9.82 7.37 18.95
CA GLU A 95 9.87 8.03 20.25
C GLU A 95 10.27 7.07 21.38
N GLU A 96 9.76 5.83 21.40
CA GLU A 96 10.12 4.84 22.42
C GLU A 96 11.61 4.44 22.39
N ARG A 97 12.28 4.64 21.25
CA ARG A 97 13.70 4.29 21.07
C ARG A 97 14.65 5.48 21.23
N ARG A 98 14.14 6.68 21.49
CA ARG A 98 14.91 7.91 21.66
C ARG A 98 15.22 8.14 23.14
#